data_AF-X6LAJ7-F1
#
_entry.id   AF-X6LAJ7-F1
#
_cell.length_a   1.000
_cell.length_b   1.000
_cell.length_c   1.000
_cell.angle_alpha   90.00
_cell.angle_beta   90.00
_cell.angle_gamma   90.00
#
_symmetry.space_group_name_H-M   'P 1'
#
loop_
_entity.id
_entity.type
_entity.pdbx_description
1 polymer ?
#
loop_
_entity_poly.entity_id
_entity_poly.type
_entity_poly.pdbx_seq_one_letter_code
_entity_poly.pdbx_strand_id
1 'polypeptide(L)'
;MMEILNYSQRPEKFISINEITCATIMSGFLKANKVQEMFDFYDNQIPKLALNNNINLKYKLIIKLKSMGYLKIMKILNENEIEQLTFYYQKFLDIFQNELYPDIKVKPAFISLNEANALIEACVLLNKKSWMKAVKDVEAILFYEPNYIHSLIYLQRDILNKKQKLLDFTHFSTTSTCF
;
A
#
# COMPACT_ATOMS: atom_id res chain seq x y z
N MET A 1 -10.42 -18.82 -11.20
CA MET A 1 -10.76 -18.17 -9.91
C MET A 1 -12.12 -17.47 -9.99
N MET A 2 -12.32 -16.51 -10.91
CA MET A 2 -13.62 -15.82 -11.07
C MET A 2 -14.79 -16.74 -11.41
N GLU A 3 -14.58 -17.77 -12.24
CA GLU A 3 -15.64 -18.74 -12.55
C GLU A 3 -16.13 -19.50 -11.31
N ILE A 4 -15.22 -19.93 -10.44
CA ILE A 4 -15.55 -20.61 -9.18
C ILE A 4 -16.30 -19.66 -8.24
N LEU A 5 -15.88 -18.40 -8.20
CA LEU A 5 -16.55 -17.36 -7.41
C LEU A 5 -17.98 -17.13 -7.92
N ASN A 6 -18.17 -16.94 -9.22
CA ASN A 6 -19.50 -16.75 -9.80
C ASN A 6 -20.38 -17.99 -9.62
N TYR A 7 -19.78 -19.18 -9.69
CA TYR A 7 -20.48 -20.44 -9.43
C TYR A 7 -20.99 -20.55 -8.00
N SER A 8 -20.20 -20.10 -7.01
CA SER A 8 -20.60 -20.11 -5.60
C SER A 8 -21.66 -19.05 -5.26
N GLN A 9 -21.99 -18.15 -6.18
CA GLN A 9 -23.05 -17.15 -6.01
C GLN A 9 -24.39 -17.57 -6.64
N ARG A 10 -24.49 -18.80 -7.16
CA ARG A 10 -25.76 -19.34 -7.65
C ARG A 10 -26.66 -19.72 -6.47
N PRO A 11 -27.99 -19.53 -6.59
CA PRO A 11 -28.92 -19.86 -5.50
C PRO A 11 -28.79 -21.29 -4.96
N GLU A 12 -28.54 -22.27 -5.83
CA GLU A 12 -28.45 -23.68 -5.41
C GLU A 12 -27.15 -24.02 -4.64
N LYS A 13 -26.14 -23.15 -4.70
CA LYS A 13 -24.78 -23.41 -4.15
C LYS A 13 -24.21 -22.18 -3.45
N PHE A 14 -25.08 -21.35 -2.89
CA PHE A 14 -24.72 -20.06 -2.35
C PHE A 14 -23.73 -20.20 -1.18
N ILE A 15 -22.58 -19.56 -1.32
CA ILE A 15 -21.58 -19.40 -0.25
C ILE A 15 -21.44 -17.91 0.02
N SER A 16 -21.68 -17.50 1.26
CA SER A 16 -21.51 -16.12 1.69
C SER A 16 -20.05 -15.68 1.54
N ILE A 17 -19.85 -14.54 0.90
CA ILE A 17 -18.57 -13.88 0.69
C ILE A 17 -18.50 -12.69 1.63
N ASN A 18 -17.36 -12.52 2.31
CA ASN A 18 -17.08 -11.37 3.15
C ASN A 18 -15.85 -10.58 2.65
N GLU A 19 -15.52 -9.52 3.36
CA GLU A 19 -14.36 -8.66 3.08
C GLU A 19 -13.02 -9.41 3.12
N ILE A 20 -12.90 -10.45 3.94
CA ILE A 20 -11.68 -11.27 4.02
C ILE A 20 -11.47 -12.04 2.71
N THR A 21 -12.54 -12.60 2.15
CA THR A 21 -12.50 -13.31 0.86
C THR A 21 -12.12 -12.34 -0.26
N CYS A 22 -12.72 -11.16 -0.29
CA CYS A 22 -12.40 -10.12 -1.27
C CYS A 22 -10.93 -9.68 -1.18
N ALA A 23 -10.45 -9.41 0.04
CA ALA A 23 -9.05 -9.05 0.29
C ALA A 23 -8.09 -10.17 -0.13
N THR A 24 -8.46 -11.44 0.08
CA THR A 24 -7.66 -12.59 -0.34
C THR A 24 -7.51 -12.64 -1.87
N ILE A 25 -8.60 -12.43 -2.61
CA ILE A 25 -8.58 -12.38 -4.08
C ILE A 25 -7.75 -11.20 -4.58
N MET A 26 -7.98 -9.99 -4.04
CA MET A 26 -7.18 -8.80 -4.37
C MET A 26 -5.69 -9.02 -4.11
N SER A 27 -5.32 -9.61 -2.96
CA SER A 27 -3.94 -9.97 -2.64
C SER A 27 -3.35 -10.96 -3.64
N GLY A 28 -4.13 -11.97 -4.05
CA GLY A 28 -3.76 -12.93 -5.09
C GLY A 28 -3.40 -12.26 -6.41
N PHE A 29 -4.24 -11.32 -6.88
CA PHE A 29 -3.97 -10.54 -8.09
C PHE A 29 -2.68 -9.72 -7.96
N LEU A 30 -2.47 -9.01 -6.84
CA LEU A 30 -1.25 -8.23 -6.63
C LEU A 30 0.01 -9.11 -6.60
N LYS A 31 -0.04 -10.29 -5.96
CA LYS A 31 1.08 -11.25 -5.94
C LYS A 31 1.41 -11.77 -7.34
N ALA A 32 0.41 -11.94 -8.19
CA ALA A 32 0.58 -12.34 -9.60
C ALA A 32 0.92 -11.17 -10.55
N ASN A 33 1.17 -9.96 -10.03
CA ASN A 33 1.37 -8.72 -10.81
C ASN A 33 0.20 -8.36 -11.75
N LYS A 34 -1.01 -8.84 -11.45
CA LYS A 34 -2.25 -8.59 -12.20
C LYS A 34 -3.00 -7.37 -11.63
N VAL A 35 -2.36 -6.21 -11.72
CA VAL A 35 -2.84 -5.00 -11.03
C VAL A 35 -4.15 -4.48 -11.63
N GLN A 36 -4.34 -4.59 -12.94
CA GLN A 36 -5.58 -4.14 -13.57
C GLN A 36 -6.75 -5.08 -13.25
N GLU A 37 -6.52 -6.38 -13.18
CA GLU A 37 -7.53 -7.33 -12.73
C GLU A 37 -7.86 -7.14 -11.25
N MET A 38 -6.92 -6.68 -10.42
CA MET A 38 -7.20 -6.28 -9.05
C MET A 38 -8.18 -5.09 -8.99
N PHE A 39 -7.92 -4.04 -9.79
CA PHE A 39 -8.81 -2.88 -9.86
C PHE A 39 -10.17 -3.22 -10.49
N ASP A 40 -10.22 -4.00 -11.58
CA ASP A 40 -11.49 -4.48 -12.14
C ASP A 40 -12.30 -5.28 -11.11
N PHE A 41 -11.63 -6.16 -10.35
CA PHE A 41 -12.27 -6.89 -9.28
C PHE A 41 -12.85 -5.94 -8.22
N TYR A 42 -12.07 -4.95 -7.78
CA TYR A 42 -12.50 -3.99 -6.77
C TYR A 42 -13.64 -3.08 -7.24
N ASP A 43 -13.51 -2.46 -8.42
CA ASP A 43 -14.44 -1.46 -8.94
C ASP A 43 -15.71 -2.07 -9.55
N ASN A 44 -15.60 -3.26 -10.15
CA ASN A 44 -16.72 -3.85 -10.92
C ASN A 44 -17.28 -5.14 -10.33
N GLN A 45 -16.46 -5.97 -9.67
CA GLN A 45 -16.92 -7.28 -9.17
C GLN A 45 -17.40 -7.21 -7.72
N ILE A 46 -16.66 -6.57 -6.81
CA ILE A 46 -17.07 -6.46 -5.40
C ILE A 46 -18.45 -5.79 -5.26
N PRO A 47 -18.79 -4.69 -5.97
CA PRO A 47 -20.13 -4.10 -5.89
C PRO A 47 -21.25 -5.05 -6.28
N LYS A 48 -21.04 -5.91 -7.29
CA LYS A 48 -22.02 -6.94 -7.69
C LYS A 48 -22.16 -8.01 -6.61
N LEU A 49 -21.04 -8.44 -6.01
CA LEU A 49 -21.05 -9.40 -4.91
C LEU A 49 -21.75 -8.83 -3.67
N ALA A 50 -21.57 -7.53 -3.39
CA ALA A 50 -22.18 -6.85 -2.25
C ALA A 50 -23.72 -6.74 -2.34
N LEU A 51 -24.33 -7.00 -3.51
CA LEU A 51 -25.79 -7.06 -3.63
C LEU A 51 -26.39 -8.25 -2.87
N ASN A 52 -25.65 -9.36 -2.80
CA ASN A 52 -26.10 -10.60 -2.17
C ASN A 52 -25.31 -10.95 -0.90
N ASN A 53 -24.32 -10.14 -0.55
CA ASN A 53 -23.39 -10.40 0.55
C ASN A 53 -23.16 -9.15 1.39
N ASN A 54 -22.95 -9.31 2.69
CA ASN A 54 -22.57 -8.21 3.56
C ASN A 54 -21.06 -7.98 3.51
N ILE A 55 -20.60 -7.16 2.56
CA ILE A 55 -19.17 -6.86 2.35
C ILE A 55 -18.87 -5.45 2.85
N ASN A 56 -18.02 -5.33 3.86
CA ASN A 56 -17.55 -4.04 4.33
C ASN A 56 -16.38 -3.52 3.47
N LEU A 57 -16.66 -2.65 2.50
CA LEU A 57 -15.62 -2.00 1.67
C LEU A 57 -14.67 -1.09 2.47
N LYS A 58 -15.10 -0.61 3.64
CA LYS A 58 -14.25 0.18 4.55
C LYS A 58 -13.33 -0.70 5.40
N TYR A 59 -13.31 -2.01 5.16
CA TYR A 59 -12.39 -2.90 5.85
C TYR A 59 -10.94 -2.50 5.54
N LYS A 60 -10.17 -2.23 6.60
CA LYS A 60 -8.81 -1.66 6.49
C LYS A 60 -7.90 -2.43 5.52
N LEU A 61 -8.03 -3.76 5.46
CA LEU A 61 -7.22 -4.57 4.55
C LEU A 61 -7.56 -4.35 3.08
N ILE A 62 -8.84 -4.16 2.73
CA ILE A 62 -9.27 -3.85 1.36
C ILE A 62 -8.68 -2.50 0.93
N ILE A 63 -8.82 -1.48 1.78
CA ILE A 63 -8.27 -0.13 1.54
C ILE A 63 -6.74 -0.21 1.35
N LYS A 64 -6.05 -0.99 2.18
CA LYS A 64 -4.60 -1.21 2.06
C LYS A 64 -4.23 -1.88 0.75
N LEU A 65 -4.98 -2.88 0.29
CA LEU A 65 -4.71 -3.55 -0.98
C LEU A 65 -4.95 -2.62 -2.17
N LYS A 66 -5.97 -1.76 -2.10
CA LYS A 66 -6.24 -0.71 -3.09
C LYS A 66 -5.05 0.26 -3.21
N SER A 67 -4.51 0.75 -2.08
CA SER A 67 -3.31 1.62 -2.11
C SER A 67 -2.07 0.89 -2.63
N MET A 68 -1.86 -0.39 -2.27
CA MET A 68 -0.76 -1.19 -2.82
C MET A 68 -0.89 -1.41 -4.33
N GLY A 69 -2.12 -1.43 -4.87
CA GLY A 69 -2.37 -1.44 -6.31
C GLY A 69 -1.74 -0.25 -7.01
N TYR A 70 -2.03 0.96 -6.55
CA TYR A 70 -1.43 2.18 -7.12
C TYR A 70 0.09 2.21 -7.00
N LEU A 71 0.62 1.78 -5.85
CA LEU A 71 2.06 1.67 -5.66
C LEU A 71 2.70 0.72 -6.68
N LYS A 72 2.06 -0.42 -6.98
CA LYS A 72 2.53 -1.34 -8.04
C LYS A 72 2.46 -0.73 -9.43
N ILE A 73 1.46 0.09 -9.74
CA ILE A 73 1.42 0.83 -11.02
C ILE A 73 2.63 1.78 -11.09
N MET A 74 2.90 2.55 -10.04
CA MET A 74 4.07 3.43 -10.02
C MET A 74 5.39 2.69 -10.23
N LYS A 75 5.52 1.44 -9.73
CA LYS A 75 6.71 0.62 -9.95
C LYS A 75 6.94 0.31 -11.43
N ILE A 76 5.89 -0.01 -12.20
CA ILE A 76 6.02 -0.39 -13.61
C ILE A 76 6.19 0.81 -14.56
N LEU A 77 5.75 2.01 -14.15
CA LEU A 77 5.91 3.22 -14.95
C LEU A 77 7.38 3.63 -15.13
N ASN A 78 7.69 4.23 -16.26
CA ASN A 78 9.00 4.78 -16.56
C ASN A 78 9.22 6.12 -15.82
N GLU A 79 10.47 6.45 -15.51
CA GLU A 79 10.87 7.73 -14.92
C GLU A 79 10.48 8.97 -15.75
N ASN A 80 10.25 8.79 -17.06
CA ASN A 80 9.83 9.87 -17.96
C ASN A 80 8.30 10.10 -17.93
N GLU A 81 7.52 9.21 -17.32
CA GLU A 81 6.05 9.30 -17.21
C GLU A 81 5.63 10.10 -15.98
N ILE A 82 6.22 11.29 -15.78
CA ILE A 82 6.08 12.09 -14.56
C ILE A 82 4.61 12.42 -14.25
N GLU A 83 3.81 12.74 -15.27
CA GLU A 83 2.38 13.07 -15.08
C GLU A 83 1.60 11.88 -14.52
N GLN A 84 1.84 10.68 -15.05
CA GLN A 84 1.21 9.46 -14.57
C GLN A 84 1.71 9.08 -13.18
N LEU A 85 3.02 9.17 -12.92
CA LEU A 85 3.60 8.96 -11.60
C LEU A 85 2.98 9.88 -10.56
N THR A 86 2.83 11.16 -10.90
CA THR A 86 2.19 12.16 -10.03
C THR A 86 0.72 11.82 -9.78
N PHE A 87 -0.02 11.44 -10.82
CA PHE A 87 -1.42 11.05 -10.70
C PHE A 87 -1.60 9.87 -9.74
N TYR A 88 -0.82 8.79 -9.92
CA TYR A 88 -0.95 7.60 -9.07
C TYR A 88 -0.39 7.82 -7.66
N TYR A 89 0.64 8.66 -7.50
CA TYR A 89 1.11 9.10 -6.20
C TYR A 89 0.00 9.81 -5.42
N GLN A 90 -0.73 10.72 -6.07
CA GLN A 90 -1.85 11.41 -5.42
C GLN A 90 -2.98 10.44 -5.06
N LYS A 91 -3.30 9.46 -5.92
CA LYS A 91 -4.27 8.41 -5.58
C LYS A 91 -3.84 7.57 -4.37
N PHE A 92 -2.54 7.24 -4.29
CA PHE A 92 -1.98 6.55 -3.14
C PHE A 92 -2.09 7.39 -1.87
N LEU A 93 -1.68 8.66 -1.90
CA LEU A 93 -1.73 9.56 -0.75
C LEU A 93 -3.16 9.83 -0.28
N ASP A 94 -4.09 10.03 -1.20
CA ASP A 94 -5.50 10.26 -0.89
C ASP A 94 -6.07 9.07 -0.09
N ILE A 95 -5.83 7.84 -0.54
CA ILE A 95 -6.23 6.64 0.20
C ILE A 95 -5.51 6.56 1.55
N PHE A 96 -4.21 6.82 1.58
CA PHE A 96 -3.44 6.71 2.81
C PHE A 96 -3.92 7.70 3.87
N GLN A 97 -4.06 8.96 3.51
CA GLN A 97 -4.35 10.04 4.45
C GLN A 97 -5.85 10.22 4.73
N ASN A 98 -6.74 9.90 3.79
CA ASN A 98 -8.17 10.15 3.95
C ASN A 98 -8.97 8.86 4.23
N GLU A 99 -8.51 7.68 3.79
CA GLU A 99 -9.20 6.41 4.04
C GLU A 99 -8.54 5.58 5.16
N LEU A 100 -7.21 5.38 5.13
CA LEU A 100 -6.51 4.57 6.15
C LEU A 100 -6.26 5.34 7.45
N TYR A 101 -5.95 6.63 7.34
CA TYR A 101 -5.58 7.49 8.47
C TYR A 101 -6.26 8.87 8.41
N PRO A 102 -7.60 8.93 8.41
CA PRO A 102 -8.35 10.19 8.22
C PRO A 102 -7.97 11.29 9.21
N ASP A 103 -7.58 10.93 10.42
CA ASP A 103 -7.25 11.89 11.48
C ASP A 103 -5.82 12.44 11.39
N ILE A 104 -5.00 11.98 10.44
CA ILE A 104 -3.56 12.25 10.42
C ILE A 104 -3.22 13.72 10.23
N LYS A 105 -4.14 14.49 9.63
CA LYS A 105 -4.02 15.95 9.47
C LYS A 105 -4.34 16.72 10.75
N VAL A 106 -4.99 16.07 11.72
CA VAL A 106 -5.47 16.68 12.96
C VAL A 106 -4.62 16.25 14.15
N LYS A 107 -4.18 14.99 14.18
CA LYS A 107 -3.36 14.43 15.26
C LYS A 107 -2.36 13.39 14.75
N PRO A 108 -1.23 13.22 15.46
CA PRO A 108 -0.31 12.11 15.24
C PRO A 108 -1.02 10.75 15.20
N ALA A 109 -0.71 9.93 14.20
CA ALA A 109 -1.27 8.60 14.01
C ALA A 109 -0.16 7.54 13.99
N PHE A 110 -0.40 6.43 14.68
CA PHE A 110 0.49 5.28 14.61
C PHE A 110 0.32 4.54 13.29
N ILE A 111 1.38 4.50 12.48
CA ILE A 111 1.43 3.73 11.24
C ILE A 111 2.33 2.50 11.42
N SER A 112 1.96 1.38 10.79
CA SER A 112 2.83 0.20 10.85
C SER A 112 4.10 0.42 10.01
N LEU A 113 5.14 -0.35 10.33
CA LEU A 113 6.39 -0.37 9.59
C LEU A 113 6.20 -0.58 8.07
N ASN A 114 5.30 -1.49 7.70
CA ASN A 114 4.97 -1.76 6.30
C ASN A 114 4.27 -0.57 5.62
N GLU A 115 3.48 0.20 6.36
CA GLU A 115 2.81 1.40 5.83
C GLU A 115 3.77 2.58 5.71
N ALA A 116 4.67 2.76 6.67
CA ALA A 116 5.76 3.73 6.57
C ALA A 116 6.67 3.43 5.36
N ASN A 117 7.08 2.18 5.19
CA ASN A 117 7.87 1.77 4.03
C ASN A 117 7.13 2.00 2.70
N ALA A 118 5.81 1.76 2.65
CA ALA A 118 5.03 2.03 1.44
C ALA A 118 4.93 3.52 1.10
N LEU A 119 4.80 4.39 2.10
CA LEU A 119 4.85 5.85 1.91
C LEU A 119 6.20 6.29 1.34
N ILE A 120 7.29 5.84 1.96
CA ILE A 120 8.66 6.13 1.53
C ILE A 120 8.89 5.64 0.10
N GLU A 121 8.46 4.41 -0.19
CA GLU A 121 8.54 3.84 -1.53
C GLU A 121 7.75 4.68 -2.55
N ALA A 122 6.57 5.19 -2.20
CA ALA A 122 5.80 6.07 -3.08
C ALA A 122 6.55 7.38 -3.39
N CYS A 123 7.19 7.99 -2.39
CA CYS A 123 7.99 9.21 -2.57
C CYS A 123 9.20 8.97 -3.47
N VAL A 124 9.90 7.85 -3.29
CA VAL A 124 11.03 7.45 -4.15
C VAL A 124 10.56 7.19 -5.58
N LEU A 125 9.46 6.46 -5.75
CA LEU A 125 8.90 6.16 -7.07
C LEU A 125 8.42 7.41 -7.83
N LEU A 126 7.87 8.40 -7.13
CA LEU A 126 7.53 9.69 -7.73
C LEU A 126 8.76 10.40 -8.30
N ASN A 127 9.90 10.26 -7.62
CA ASN A 127 11.15 10.92 -7.95
C ASN A 127 12.18 10.00 -8.63
N LYS A 128 11.73 8.98 -9.37
CA LYS A 128 12.60 7.99 -10.05
C LYS A 128 13.82 8.60 -10.76
N LYS A 129 13.61 9.69 -11.49
CA LYS A 129 14.65 10.39 -12.25
C LYS A 129 15.72 11.07 -11.37
N SER A 130 15.38 11.41 -10.13
CA SER A 130 16.26 12.11 -9.21
C SER A 130 15.84 11.83 -7.77
N TRP A 131 16.25 10.69 -7.26
CA TRP A 131 15.89 10.23 -5.91
C TRP A 131 16.24 11.25 -4.82
N MET A 132 17.28 12.08 -5.03
CA MET A 132 17.68 13.14 -4.11
C MET A 132 16.53 14.11 -3.80
N LYS A 133 15.59 14.30 -4.75
CA LYS A 133 14.39 15.11 -4.53
C LYS A 133 13.42 14.49 -3.53
N ALA A 134 13.40 13.16 -3.41
CA ALA A 134 12.58 12.45 -2.42
C ALA A 134 13.17 12.50 -1.01
N VAL A 135 14.47 12.80 -0.84
CA VAL A 135 15.14 12.75 0.47
C VAL A 135 14.42 13.60 1.50
N LYS A 136 14.04 14.83 1.12
CA LYS A 136 13.31 15.74 2.02
C LYS A 136 11.97 15.15 2.47
N ASP A 137 11.24 14.49 1.56
CA ASP A 137 9.95 13.87 1.88
C ASP A 137 10.13 12.62 2.75
N VAL A 138 11.16 11.81 2.47
CA VAL A 138 11.51 10.63 3.28
C VAL A 138 11.95 11.04 4.68
N GLU A 139 12.79 12.07 4.79
CA GLU A 139 13.19 12.63 6.08
C GLU A 139 12.01 13.19 6.85
N ALA A 140 11.07 13.85 6.16
CA ALA A 140 9.84 14.31 6.77
C ALA A 140 9.06 13.14 7.38
N ILE A 141 8.81 12.07 6.62
CA ILE A 141 8.10 10.88 7.08
C ILE A 141 8.80 10.20 8.27
N LEU A 142 10.14 10.14 8.26
CA LEU A 142 10.92 9.39 9.25
C LEU A 142 11.23 10.15 10.53
N PHE A 143 11.43 11.47 10.45
CA PHE A 143 12.02 12.25 11.53
C PHE A 143 11.24 13.50 11.91
N TYR A 144 10.61 14.18 10.95
CA TYR A 144 10.13 15.55 11.16
C TYR A 144 8.61 15.71 11.20
N GLU A 145 7.83 14.77 10.67
CA GLU A 145 6.39 14.94 10.59
C GLU A 145 5.72 14.47 11.89
N PRO A 146 5.15 15.39 12.70
CA PRO A 146 4.50 15.00 13.96
C PRO A 146 3.32 14.05 13.72
N ASN A 147 2.81 14.02 12.50
CA ASN A 147 1.61 13.28 12.12
C ASN A 147 1.84 11.76 12.03
N TYR A 148 3.08 11.28 11.83
CA TYR A 148 3.38 9.86 11.72
C TYR A 148 4.17 9.39 12.94
N ILE A 149 3.56 8.52 13.76
CA ILE A 149 4.29 7.80 14.79
C ILE A 149 4.54 6.38 14.27
N HIS A 150 5.81 5.95 14.24
CA HIS A 150 6.15 4.61 13.79
C HIS A 150 7.21 3.97 14.69
N SER A 151 7.18 2.64 14.79
CA SER A 151 8.16 1.84 15.55
C SER A 151 9.43 1.53 14.75
N LEU A 152 9.71 2.31 13.70
CA LEU A 152 10.82 2.06 12.78
C LEU A 152 12.14 2.36 13.50
N ILE A 153 12.81 1.30 13.95
CA ILE A 153 14.15 1.36 14.57
C ILE A 153 15.15 1.11 13.46
N TYR A 154 15.63 2.17 12.83
CA TYR A 154 16.71 2.13 11.84
C TYR A 154 18.09 2.20 12.49
N LEU A 155 18.17 2.30 13.82
CA LEU A 155 19.44 2.34 14.56
C LEU A 155 19.59 1.07 15.37
N GLN A 156 20.38 0.13 14.86
CA GLN A 156 20.75 -1.07 15.59
C GLN A 156 22.18 -0.97 16.11
N ARG A 157 22.47 -1.57 17.25
CA ARG A 157 23.87 -1.76 17.66
C ARG A 157 24.42 -2.97 16.94
N ASP A 158 25.63 -2.84 16.41
CA ASP A 158 26.33 -3.96 15.80
C ASP A 158 26.43 -5.12 16.81
N ILE A 159 26.07 -6.33 16.36
CA ILE A 159 26.02 -7.54 17.19
C ILE A 159 27.43 -7.92 17.67
N LEU A 160 28.44 -7.70 16.84
CA LEU A 160 29.86 -7.96 17.11
C LEU A 160 30.52 -6.78 17.83
N ASN A 161 30.07 -5.55 17.57
CA ASN A 161 30.60 -4.33 18.19
C ASN A 161 29.50 -3.43 18.78
N LYS A 162 29.11 -3.68 20.03
CA LYS A 162 28.03 -2.91 20.71
C LYS A 162 28.29 -1.40 20.84
N LYS A 163 29.50 -0.90 20.54
CA LYS A 163 29.82 0.53 20.49
C LYS A 163 29.47 1.18 19.14
N GLN A 164 29.32 0.37 18.09
CA GLN A 164 28.98 0.81 16.75
C GLN A 164 27.45 0.81 16.57
N LYS A 165 26.94 1.92 16.05
CA LYS A 165 25.54 2.05 15.61
C LYS A 165 25.51 1.84 14.09
N LEU A 166 24.62 0.99 13.63
CA LEU A 166 24.38 0.68 12.22
C LEU A 166 23.00 1.17 11.82
N LEU A 167 22.88 1.54 10.54
CA LEU A 167 21.60 1.75 9.92
C LEU A 167 21.00 0.39 9.53
N ASP A 168 19.87 0.02 10.14
CA ASP A 168 19.14 -1.20 9.84
C ASP A 168 18.00 -0.90 8.86
N PHE A 169 18.17 -1.35 7.63
CA PHE A 169 17.17 -1.23 6.56
C PHE A 169 16.47 -2.55 6.24
N THR A 170 16.58 -3.57 7.09
CA THR A 170 16.06 -4.94 6.83
C THR A 170 14.55 -4.95 6.53
N HIS A 171 13.82 -3.96 7.03
CA HIS A 171 12.37 -3.84 6.83
C HIS A 171 11.94 -2.93 5.68
N PHE A 172 12.91 -2.33 4.98
CA PHE A 172 12.64 -1.49 3.83
C PHE A 172 12.62 -2.31 2.55
N SER A 173 11.87 -1.85 1.55
CA SER A 173 11.88 -2.49 0.23
C SER A 173 13.24 -2.29 -0.46
N THR A 174 13.57 -3.15 -1.41
CA THR A 174 14.73 -2.93 -2.30
C THR A 174 14.63 -1.60 -3.03
N THR A 175 13.44 -1.19 -3.49
CA THR A 175 13.22 0.13 -4.08
C THR A 175 13.58 1.27 -3.13
N SER A 176 13.35 1.08 -1.83
CA SER A 176 13.64 2.08 -0.79
C SER A 176 15.11 2.06 -0.34
N THR A 177 15.90 1.06 -0.74
CA THR A 177 17.26 0.80 -0.21
C THR A 177 18.35 0.66 -1.27
N CYS A 178 17.99 0.37 -2.52
CA CYS A 178 18.90 0.33 -3.66
C CYS A 178 18.91 1.72 -4.29
N PHE A 179 20.01 2.45 -4.02
CA PHE A 179 20.37 3.74 -4.58
C PHE A 179 21.02 3.58 -5.96
#